data_AF-A0A1B9EYX4-F1
#
_entry.id   AF-A0A1B9EYX4-F1
#
_cell.length_a   1.000
_cell.length_b   1.000
_cell.length_c   1.000
_cell.angle_alpha   90.00
_cell.angle_beta   90.00
_cell.angle_gamma   90.00
#
_symmetry.space_group_name_H-M   'P 1'
#
loop_
_entity.id
_entity.type
_entity.pdbx_description
1 polymer ?
#
loop_
_entity_poly.entity_id
_entity_poly.type
_entity_poly.pdbx_seq_one_letter_code
_entity_poly.pdbx_strand_id
1 'polypeptide(L)'
;MTSWNPPPLHAATWETSVADYAGSLRALYRRWPRALLVSLEEDTPPVSVHPNRLLNLDRFLRLLRDVGLDMPSALAAHRHLSLLVLSFVLVVDGPADRADDSPGEGGLVPDAWLADHADLDIPTLREAAALPLPTPDEQFDELVSAVVDRIRGGLRAG
;
A
#
# COMPACT_ATOMS: atom_id res chain seq x y z
N MET A 1 2.65 -14.25 17.16
CA MET A 1 2.12 -13.52 15.98
C MET A 1 0.97 -14.32 15.40
N THR A 2 -0.19 -13.69 15.21
CA THR A 2 -1.37 -14.34 14.61
C THR A 2 -1.04 -14.77 13.18
N SER A 3 -1.55 -15.92 12.76
CA SER A 3 -1.35 -16.46 11.43
C SER A 3 -2.01 -15.56 10.39
N TRP A 4 -1.22 -14.71 9.72
CA TRP A 4 -1.69 -14.01 8.53
C TRP A 4 -2.00 -15.03 7.43
N ASN A 5 -3.23 -15.01 6.92
CA ASN A 5 -3.70 -15.88 5.86
C ASN A 5 -4.55 -15.02 4.90
N PRO A 6 -4.00 -14.57 3.76
CA PRO A 6 -4.78 -13.90 2.73
C PRO A 6 -5.86 -14.83 2.16
N PRO A 7 -6.89 -14.28 1.51
CA PRO A 7 -7.83 -15.06 0.70
C PRO A 7 -7.10 -15.94 -0.34
N PRO A 8 -7.73 -17.05 -0.79
CA PRO A 8 -7.18 -17.87 -1.86
C PRO A 8 -6.90 -17.05 -3.12
N LEU A 9 -5.79 -17.38 -3.79
CA LEU A 9 -5.36 -16.71 -5.02
C LEU A 9 -5.78 -17.52 -6.24
N HIS A 10 -6.28 -16.84 -7.27
CA HIS A 10 -6.83 -17.45 -8.47
C HIS A 10 -6.28 -16.78 -9.74
N ALA A 11 -5.58 -17.54 -10.58
CA ALA A 11 -5.00 -17.02 -11.82
C ALA A 11 -6.04 -16.50 -12.82
N ALA A 12 -7.24 -17.10 -12.86
CA ALA A 12 -8.33 -16.66 -13.74
C ALA A 12 -8.92 -15.29 -13.36
N THR A 13 -8.74 -14.86 -12.11
CA THR A 13 -9.20 -13.58 -11.56
C THR A 13 -8.05 -12.93 -10.78
N TRP A 14 -6.89 -12.86 -11.42
CA TRP A 14 -5.64 -12.51 -10.74
C TRP A 14 -5.64 -11.06 -10.26
N GLU A 15 -6.30 -10.14 -10.96
CA GLU A 15 -6.43 -8.74 -10.52
C GLU A 15 -7.13 -8.66 -9.16
N THR A 16 -8.26 -9.36 -9.01
CA THR A 16 -8.97 -9.46 -7.73
C THR A 16 -8.08 -10.13 -6.67
N SER A 17 -7.35 -11.19 -7.05
CA SER A 17 -6.44 -11.87 -6.12
C SER A 17 -5.31 -10.95 -5.62
N VAL A 18 -4.82 -10.05 -6.48
CA VAL A 18 -3.82 -9.02 -6.11
C VAL A 18 -4.44 -8.01 -5.13
N ALA A 19 -5.66 -7.54 -5.40
CA ALA A 19 -6.38 -6.62 -4.53
C ALA A 19 -6.66 -7.24 -3.15
N ASP A 20 -7.16 -8.48 -3.10
CA ASP A 20 -7.44 -9.21 -1.87
C ASP A 20 -6.17 -9.46 -1.04
N TYR A 21 -5.07 -9.83 -1.71
CA TYR A 21 -3.78 -9.99 -1.06
C TYR A 21 -3.29 -8.68 -0.46
N ALA A 22 -3.35 -7.59 -1.23
CA ALA A 22 -2.96 -6.24 -0.81
C ALA A 22 -3.80 -5.77 0.39
N GLY A 23 -5.12 -5.93 0.35
CA GLY A 23 -6.03 -5.61 1.44
C GLY A 23 -5.70 -6.39 2.71
N SER A 24 -5.40 -7.70 2.59
CA SER A 24 -4.97 -8.49 3.74
C SER A 24 -3.62 -8.04 4.31
N LEU A 25 -2.71 -7.57 3.45
CA LEU A 25 -1.40 -7.07 3.85
C LEU A 25 -1.53 -5.72 4.57
N ARG A 26 -2.38 -4.83 4.05
CA ARG A 26 -2.77 -3.56 4.71
C ARG A 26 -3.33 -3.84 6.11
N ALA A 27 -4.29 -4.76 6.22
CA ALA A 27 -4.88 -5.13 7.52
C ALA A 27 -3.84 -5.70 8.50
N LEU A 28 -2.91 -6.54 8.02
CA LEU A 28 -1.82 -7.06 8.84
C LEU A 28 -0.93 -5.93 9.37
N TYR A 29 -0.54 -5.01 8.50
CA TYR A 29 0.35 -3.89 8.80
C TYR A 29 -0.31 -2.86 9.73
N ARG A 30 -1.58 -2.50 9.48
CA ARG A 30 -2.37 -1.60 10.34
C ARG A 30 -2.54 -2.13 11.76
N ARG A 31 -2.56 -3.45 11.95
CA ARG A 31 -2.67 -4.08 13.27
C ARG A 31 -1.38 -4.03 14.08
N TRP A 32 -0.23 -3.85 13.41
CA TRP A 32 1.10 -3.82 14.06
C TRP A 32 2.00 -2.69 13.53
N PRO A 33 1.53 -1.42 13.48
CA PRO A 33 2.21 -0.36 12.74
C PRO A 33 3.59 -0.03 13.34
N ARG A 34 3.73 -0.09 14.66
CA ARG A 34 5.03 0.09 15.35
C ARG A 34 6.02 -1.05 15.10
N ALA A 35 5.53 -2.28 14.92
CA ALA A 35 6.42 -3.41 14.62
C ALA A 35 7.03 -3.29 13.21
N LEU A 36 6.35 -2.57 12.29
CA LEU A 36 6.91 -2.26 10.97
C LEU A 36 8.11 -1.32 11.08
N LEU A 37 8.04 -0.32 11.97
CA LEU A 37 9.13 0.63 12.21
C LEU A 37 10.32 -0.07 12.90
N VAL A 38 10.05 -0.93 13.88
CA VAL A 38 11.11 -1.74 14.54
C VAL A 38 11.84 -2.63 13.53
N SER A 39 11.13 -3.28 12.60
CA SER A 39 11.78 -4.07 11.55
C SER A 39 12.58 -3.24 10.53
N LEU A 40 12.38 -1.93 10.46
CA LEU A 40 13.15 -1.01 9.62
C LEU A 40 14.35 -0.41 10.36
N GLU A 41 14.23 -0.23 11.68
CA GLU A 41 15.21 0.47 12.52
C GLU A 41 16.17 -0.48 13.25
N GLU A 42 15.77 -1.73 13.50
CA GLU A 42 16.54 -2.70 14.28
C GLU A 42 16.95 -3.94 13.47
N ASP A 43 18.15 -4.47 13.76
CA ASP A 43 18.62 -5.78 13.29
C ASP A 43 17.75 -6.90 13.89
N THR A 44 16.60 -7.15 13.24
CA THR A 44 15.64 -8.12 13.73
C THR A 44 16.18 -9.54 13.50
N PRO A 45 16.33 -10.38 14.55
CA PRO A 45 16.89 -11.71 14.38
C PRO A 45 16.00 -12.60 13.49
N PRO A 46 16.57 -13.50 12.65
CA PRO A 46 15.84 -14.31 11.67
C PRO A 46 14.73 -15.20 12.25
N VAL A 47 14.83 -15.55 13.54
CA VAL A 47 13.87 -16.42 14.26
C VAL A 47 12.47 -15.81 14.43
N SER A 48 12.31 -14.54 14.07
CA SER A 48 11.07 -13.77 14.21
C SER A 48 10.10 -13.90 13.03
N VAL A 49 10.50 -14.51 11.91
CA VAL A 49 9.65 -14.61 10.71
C VAL A 49 8.66 -15.78 10.84
N HIS A 50 7.38 -15.46 11.00
CA HIS A 50 6.31 -16.47 11.04
C HIS A 50 6.21 -17.24 9.70
N PRO A 51 6.08 -18.59 9.70
CA PRO A 51 6.08 -19.42 8.48
C PRO A 51 5.08 -18.98 7.39
N ASN A 52 3.88 -18.54 7.79
CA ASN A 52 2.88 -18.05 6.84
C ASN A 52 3.35 -16.86 6.00
N ARG A 53 4.28 -16.02 6.50
CA ARG A 53 4.83 -14.94 5.67
C ARG A 53 5.57 -15.51 4.45
N LEU A 54 6.29 -16.62 4.63
CA LEU A 54 6.99 -17.31 3.55
C LEU A 54 6.02 -18.04 2.62
N LEU A 55 5.04 -18.75 3.19
CA LEU A 55 4.05 -19.50 2.40
C LEU A 55 3.17 -18.58 1.55
N ASN A 56 2.74 -17.44 2.09
CA ASN A 56 1.91 -16.49 1.37
C ASN A 56 2.69 -15.76 0.27
N LEU A 57 3.97 -15.45 0.52
CA LEU A 57 4.88 -14.96 -0.51
C LEU A 57 5.04 -15.96 -1.65
N ASP A 58 5.31 -17.24 -1.35
CA ASP A 58 5.43 -18.29 -2.38
C ASP A 58 4.16 -18.38 -3.24
N ARG A 59 2.99 -18.40 -2.60
CA ARG A 59 1.69 -18.44 -3.29
C ARG A 59 1.47 -17.22 -4.19
N PHE A 60 1.85 -16.03 -3.73
CA PHE A 60 1.72 -14.82 -4.53
C PHE A 60 2.68 -14.81 -5.73
N LEU A 61 3.94 -15.21 -5.54
CA LEU A 61 4.88 -15.34 -6.64
C LEU A 61 4.43 -16.40 -7.66
N ARG A 62 3.84 -17.50 -7.18
CA ARG A 62 3.23 -18.52 -8.03
C ARG A 62 2.06 -17.98 -8.84
N LEU A 63 1.15 -17.20 -8.22
CA LEU A 63 0.08 -16.53 -8.95
C LEU A 63 0.63 -15.71 -10.12
N LEU A 64 1.64 -14.87 -9.86
CA LEU A 64 2.24 -14.02 -10.90
C LEU A 64 2.91 -14.83 -12.02
N ARG A 65 3.54 -15.95 -11.67
CA ARG A 65 4.09 -16.91 -12.63
C ARG A 65 3.01 -17.56 -13.48
N ASP A 66 1.92 -17.99 -12.86
CA ASP A 66 0.82 -18.70 -13.52
C ASP A 66 0.07 -17.80 -14.53
N VAL A 67 0.06 -16.49 -14.31
CA VAL A 67 -0.52 -15.52 -15.27
C VAL A 67 0.45 -15.12 -16.37
N GLY A 68 1.73 -15.52 -16.29
CA GLY A 68 2.70 -15.37 -17.39
C GLY A 68 3.93 -14.51 -17.08
N LEU A 69 4.11 -13.98 -15.86
CA LEU A 69 5.34 -13.23 -15.54
C LEU A 69 6.53 -14.17 -15.41
N ASP A 70 7.71 -13.69 -15.79
CA ASP A 70 8.96 -14.31 -15.38
C ASP A 70 9.24 -14.07 -13.88
N MET A 71 10.13 -14.87 -13.29
CA MET A 71 10.43 -14.76 -11.85
C MET A 71 11.01 -13.39 -11.45
N PRO A 72 11.95 -12.78 -12.22
CA PRO A 72 12.42 -11.42 -11.93
C PRO A 72 11.29 -10.38 -11.87
N SER A 73 10.37 -10.40 -12.84
CA SER A 73 9.26 -9.44 -12.88
C SER A 73 8.23 -9.72 -11.78
N ALA A 74 7.94 -10.99 -11.49
CA ALA A 74 7.07 -11.37 -10.38
C ALA A 74 7.63 -10.87 -9.03
N LEU A 75 8.92 -11.05 -8.79
CA LEU A 75 9.58 -10.57 -7.58
C LEU A 75 9.58 -9.04 -7.51
N ALA A 76 9.84 -8.35 -8.62
CA ALA A 76 9.79 -6.90 -8.69
C ALA A 76 8.39 -6.35 -8.38
N ALA A 77 7.34 -6.97 -8.93
CA ALA A 77 5.95 -6.60 -8.67
C ALA A 77 5.59 -6.81 -7.18
N HIS A 78 5.96 -7.94 -6.59
CA HIS A 78 5.72 -8.19 -5.17
C HIS A 78 6.44 -7.17 -4.26
N ARG A 79 7.72 -6.88 -4.54
CA ARG A 79 8.48 -5.87 -3.78
C ARG A 79 7.84 -4.50 -3.87
N HIS A 80 7.42 -4.10 -5.06
CA HIS A 80 6.74 -2.83 -5.28
C HIS A 80 5.42 -2.74 -4.49
N LEU A 81 4.57 -3.77 -4.59
CA LEU A 81 3.33 -3.85 -3.81
C LEU A 81 3.60 -3.76 -2.31
N SER A 82 4.55 -4.56 -1.80
CA SER A 82 4.86 -4.60 -0.36
C SER A 82 5.31 -3.24 0.17
N LEU A 83 6.17 -2.55 -0.58
CA LEU A 83 6.63 -1.21 -0.22
C LEU A 83 5.49 -0.21 -0.23
N LEU A 84 4.68 -0.20 -1.28
CA LEU A 84 3.53 0.70 -1.39
C LEU A 84 2.54 0.49 -0.24
N VAL A 85 2.16 -0.75 0.07
CA VAL A 85 1.23 -1.07 1.17
C VAL A 85 1.85 -0.68 2.52
N LEU A 86 3.13 -0.93 2.74
CA LEU A 86 3.84 -0.52 3.96
C LEU A 86 3.82 1.01 4.12
N SER A 87 4.24 1.75 3.09
CA SER A 87 4.25 3.22 3.11
C SER A 87 2.85 3.79 3.30
N PHE A 88 1.84 3.22 2.63
CA PHE A 88 0.45 3.63 2.77
C PHE A 88 -0.04 3.50 4.20
N VAL A 89 0.25 2.38 4.86
CA VAL A 89 -0.16 2.18 6.25
C VAL A 89 0.50 3.19 7.19
N LEU A 90 1.77 3.54 6.94
CA LEU A 90 2.50 4.48 7.80
C LEU A 90 2.07 5.94 7.59
N VAL A 91 1.81 6.34 6.35
CA VAL A 91 1.61 7.75 5.95
C VAL A 91 0.14 8.13 5.80
N VAL A 92 -0.74 7.17 5.49
CA VAL A 92 -2.18 7.43 5.28
C VAL A 92 -3.01 6.83 6.41
N ASP A 93 -2.95 5.51 6.61
CA ASP A 93 -3.76 4.86 7.66
C ASP A 93 -3.36 5.32 9.06
N GLY A 94 -2.07 5.40 9.35
CA GLY A 94 -1.56 5.78 10.67
C GLY A 94 -2.03 7.17 11.12
N PRO A 95 -1.90 8.23 10.30
CA PRO A 95 -2.46 9.54 10.60
C PRO A 95 -3.99 9.57 10.60
N ALA A 96 -4.66 8.90 9.64
CA ALA A 96 -6.13 8.86 9.62
C ALA A 96 -6.70 8.24 10.91
N ASP A 97 -6.10 7.15 11.41
CA ASP A 97 -6.48 6.49 12.67
C ASP A 97 -6.22 7.37 13.91
N ARG A 98 -5.40 8.42 13.79
CA ARG A 98 -5.13 9.42 14.85
C ARG A 98 -5.95 10.71 14.68
N ALA A 99 -6.44 10.99 13.49
CA ALA A 99 -7.13 12.24 13.14
C ALA A 99 -8.60 12.29 13.62
N ASP A 100 -9.15 11.18 14.13
CA ASP A 100 -10.44 11.17 14.85
C ASP A 100 -10.48 12.17 16.03
N ASP A 101 -9.33 12.65 16.50
CA ASP A 101 -9.20 13.68 17.55
C ASP A 101 -9.10 15.13 17.03
N SER A 102 -8.96 15.40 15.73
CA SER A 102 -8.91 16.77 15.18
C SER A 102 -9.29 16.85 13.69
N PRO A 103 -10.52 17.25 13.35
CA PRO A 103 -10.96 17.40 11.97
C PRO A 103 -10.34 18.66 11.35
N GLY A 104 -9.28 18.50 10.56
CA GLY A 104 -8.69 19.62 9.80
C GLY A 104 -7.32 19.43 9.17
N GLU A 105 -6.58 18.36 9.49
CA GLU A 105 -5.15 18.26 9.10
C GLU A 105 -4.86 17.32 7.90
N GLY A 106 -5.88 16.71 7.28
CA GLY A 106 -5.68 15.68 6.25
C GLY A 106 -5.44 16.19 4.82
N GLY A 107 -5.51 17.50 4.59
CA GLY A 107 -5.35 18.09 3.26
C GLY A 107 -3.91 18.12 2.77
N LEU A 108 -3.72 18.34 1.46
CA LEU A 108 -2.40 18.53 0.85
C LEU A 108 -1.60 19.64 1.55
N VAL A 109 -2.30 20.69 1.98
CA VAL A 109 -1.81 21.79 2.82
C VAL A 109 -2.97 22.21 3.75
N PRO A 110 -2.72 22.56 5.02
CA PRO A 110 -3.77 23.09 5.90
C PRO A 110 -4.35 24.41 5.37
N ASP A 111 -5.67 24.55 5.39
CA ASP A 111 -6.37 25.75 4.88
C ASP A 111 -5.92 27.05 5.55
N ALA A 112 -5.70 27.02 6.87
CA ALA A 112 -5.20 28.16 7.62
C ALA A 112 -3.81 28.62 7.12
N TRP A 113 -2.95 27.67 6.75
CA TRP A 113 -1.63 28.00 6.22
C TRP A 113 -1.74 28.67 4.84
N LEU A 114 -2.62 28.17 3.96
CA LEU A 114 -2.86 28.79 2.65
C LEU A 114 -3.46 30.19 2.78
N ALA A 115 -4.32 30.42 3.78
CA ALA A 115 -4.88 31.73 4.07
C ALA A 115 -3.82 32.72 4.57
N ASP A 116 -2.93 32.27 5.48
CA ASP A 116 -1.86 33.09 6.03
C ASP A 116 -0.77 33.45 5.00
N HIS A 117 -0.66 32.67 3.92
CA HIS A 117 0.31 32.86 2.84
C HIS A 117 -0.37 33.24 1.51
N ALA A 118 -1.31 34.18 1.58
CA ALA A 118 -2.01 34.72 0.40
C ALA A 118 -1.07 35.47 -0.57
N ASP A 119 0.10 35.89 -0.09
CA ASP A 119 1.14 36.59 -0.86
C ASP A 119 1.89 35.69 -1.85
N LEU A 120 1.89 34.37 -1.65
CA LEU A 120 2.56 33.43 -2.55
C LEU A 120 1.81 33.26 -3.88
N ASP A 121 2.52 33.26 -5.01
CA ASP A 121 1.94 32.93 -6.32
C ASP A 121 1.97 31.41 -6.57
N ILE A 122 1.01 30.70 -5.98
CA ILE A 122 0.87 29.24 -6.02
C ILE A 122 -0.51 28.79 -6.54
N PRO A 123 -0.97 29.27 -7.72
CA PRO A 123 -2.34 29.05 -8.19
C PRO A 123 -2.69 27.57 -8.34
N THR A 124 -1.76 26.75 -8.86
CA THR A 124 -1.96 25.32 -9.04
C THR A 124 -2.12 24.57 -7.71
N LEU A 125 -1.39 24.98 -6.67
CA LEU A 125 -1.51 24.34 -5.35
C LEU A 125 -2.84 24.71 -4.68
N ARG A 126 -3.31 25.94 -4.87
CA ARG A 126 -4.63 26.38 -4.39
C ARG A 126 -5.76 25.65 -5.11
N GLU A 127 -5.63 25.45 -6.41
CA GLU A 127 -6.57 24.64 -7.19
C GLU A 127 -6.62 23.20 -6.68
N ALA A 128 -5.46 22.56 -6.48
CA ALA A 128 -5.38 21.20 -5.96
C ALA A 128 -5.93 21.07 -4.53
N ALA A 129 -5.63 22.02 -3.64
CA ALA A 129 -6.12 22.01 -2.26
C ALA A 129 -7.64 22.21 -2.16
N ALA A 130 -8.26 22.84 -3.16
CA ALA A 130 -9.71 23.00 -3.23
C ALA A 130 -10.46 21.73 -3.69
N LEU A 131 -9.75 20.70 -4.16
CA LEU A 131 -10.36 19.44 -4.57
C LEU A 131 -10.77 18.61 -3.34
N PRO A 132 -11.85 17.81 -3.44
CA PRO A 132 -12.21 16.86 -2.39
C PRO A 132 -11.06 15.88 -2.11
N LEU A 133 -10.79 15.64 -0.83
CA LEU A 133 -9.82 14.64 -0.44
C LEU A 133 -10.42 13.24 -0.59
N PRO A 134 -9.74 12.31 -1.27
CA PRO A 134 -10.16 10.92 -1.31
C PRO A 134 -10.02 10.28 0.07
N THR A 135 -10.93 9.38 0.40
CA THR A 135 -10.85 8.56 1.61
C THR A 135 -9.61 7.66 1.57
N PRO A 136 -9.09 7.19 2.73
CA PRO A 136 -8.00 6.21 2.76
C PRO A 136 -8.31 4.94 1.95
N ASP A 137 -9.56 4.54 1.84
CA ASP A 137 -9.91 3.35 1.05
C ASP A 137 -9.84 3.63 -0.46
N GLU A 138 -10.36 4.77 -0.91
CA GLU A 138 -10.23 5.20 -2.32
C GLU A 138 -8.75 5.35 -2.74
N GLN A 139 -7.92 5.97 -1.89
CA GLN A 139 -6.48 6.09 -2.18
C GLN A 139 -5.78 4.73 -2.23
N PHE A 140 -6.20 3.79 -1.38
CA PHE A 140 -5.64 2.43 -1.40
C PHE A 140 -6.02 1.67 -2.67
N ASP A 141 -7.27 1.82 -3.12
CA ASP A 141 -7.75 1.21 -4.35
C ASP A 141 -7.01 1.75 -5.58
N GLU A 142 -6.73 3.05 -5.65
CA GLU A 142 -5.91 3.65 -6.71
C GLU A 142 -4.48 3.08 -6.75
N LEU A 143 -3.86 2.93 -5.58
CA LEU A 143 -2.53 2.32 -5.44
C LEU A 143 -2.52 0.87 -5.93
N VAL A 144 -3.53 0.07 -5.55
CA VAL A 144 -3.67 -1.31 -6.01
C VAL A 144 -3.88 -1.36 -7.51
N SER A 145 -4.70 -0.47 -8.07
CA SER A 145 -4.92 -0.36 -9.51
C SER A 145 -3.60 -0.10 -10.26
N ALA A 146 -2.76 0.81 -9.75
CA ALA A 146 -1.45 1.10 -10.34
C ALA A 146 -0.52 -0.13 -10.34
N VAL A 147 -0.55 -0.95 -9.28
CA VAL A 147 0.20 -2.22 -9.22
C VAL A 147 -0.34 -3.22 -10.25
N VAL A 148 -1.67 -3.35 -10.36
CA VAL A 148 -2.32 -4.22 -11.35
C VAL A 148 -1.94 -3.79 -12.78
N ASP A 149 -1.94 -2.49 -13.08
CA ASP A 149 -1.52 -1.98 -14.38
C ASP A 149 -0.06 -2.25 -14.68
N ARG A 150 0.82 -2.15 -13.68
CA ARG A 150 2.23 -2.53 -13.82
C ARG A 150 2.38 -4.02 -14.16
N ILE A 151 1.68 -4.90 -13.45
CA ILE A 151 1.72 -6.36 -13.70
C ILE A 151 1.23 -6.64 -15.12
N ARG A 152 0.11 -6.02 -15.53
CA ARG A 152 -0.45 -6.11 -16.88
C ARG A 152 0.53 -5.62 -17.94
N GLY A 153 1.28 -4.55 -17.67
CA GLY A 153 2.35 -4.07 -18.54
C GLY A 153 3.46 -5.10 -18.72
N GLY A 154 3.87 -5.76 -17.64
CA GLY A 154 4.86 -6.84 -17.67
C GLY A 154 4.42 -8.07 -18.47
N LEU A 155 3.13 -8.43 -18.41
CA LEU A 155 2.55 -9.52 -19.19
C LEU A 155 2.58 -9.29 -20.70
N ARG A 156 2.61 -8.03 -21.15
CA ARG A 156 2.65 -7.68 -22.58
C ARG A 156 4.07 -7.63 -23.14
N ALA A 157 5.08 -7.63 -22.27
CA ALA A 157 6.47 -7.47 -22.65
C ALA A 157 7.25 -8.80 -22.72
N GLY A 158 6.67 -9.89 -22.21
CA GLY A 158 7.19 -11.26 -22.31
C GLY A 158 6.49 -12.05 -23.40
#